data_AF-A0A0F5PG32-F1
#
_entry.id   AF-A0A0F5PG32-F1
#
_cell.length_a   1.000
_cell.length_b   1.000
_cell.length_c   1.000
_cell.angle_alpha   90.00
_cell.angle_beta   90.00
_cell.angle_gamma   90.00
#
_symmetry.space_group_name_H-M   'P 1'
#
loop_
_entity.id
_entity.type
_entity.pdbx_description
1 polymer ?
#
loop_
_entity_poly.entity_id
_entity_poly.type
_entity_poly.pdbx_seq_one_letter_code
_entity_poly.pdbx_strand_id
1 'polypeptide(L)'
;MKSSLREIEHTRARWAIMWAARKSIGLSTPQIGRRLGGRDHTTVIHGLRRAEALRASHLPFRELTNALCAAFTTPATKEQFQ
;
A
#
# COMPACT_ATOMS: atom_id res chain seq x y z
N MET A 1 13.68 12.21 -20.84
CA MET A 1 12.68 12.43 -19.78
C MET A 1 11.49 11.45 -19.91
N LYS A 2 11.68 10.15 -19.62
CA LYS A 2 10.60 9.13 -19.53
C LYS A 2 10.55 8.46 -18.13
N SER A 3 11.27 9.02 -17.16
CA SER A 3 11.46 8.44 -15.82
C SER A 3 10.38 8.84 -14.83
N SER A 4 9.91 10.10 -14.88
CA SER A 4 8.98 10.65 -13.88
C SER A 4 7.62 9.94 -13.84
N LEU A 5 7.06 9.54 -14.98
CA LEU A 5 5.77 8.81 -15.00
C LEU A 5 5.89 7.42 -14.36
N ARG A 6 6.95 6.67 -14.68
CA ARG A 6 7.21 5.35 -14.10
C ARG A 6 7.48 5.42 -12.59
N GLU A 7 8.13 6.50 -12.14
CA GLU A 7 8.36 6.76 -10.72
C GLU A 7 7.05 7.05 -9.97
N ILE A 8 6.14 7.82 -10.59
CA ILE A 8 4.81 8.10 -10.05
C ILE A 8 3.99 6.80 -9.97
N GLU A 9 4.01 5.97 -11.01
CA GLU A 9 3.33 4.68 -11.03
C GLU A 9 3.83 3.74 -9.93
N HIS A 10 5.15 3.62 -9.79
CA HIS A 10 5.77 2.80 -8.76
C HIS A 10 5.46 3.31 -7.34
N THR A 11 5.38 4.63 -7.17
CA THR A 11 5.01 5.26 -5.90
C THR A 11 3.55 4.99 -5.55
N ARG A 12 2.63 5.12 -6.52
CA ARG A 12 1.21 4.81 -6.31
C ARG A 12 1.00 3.34 -6.00
N ALA A 13 1.64 2.42 -6.72
CA ALA A 13 1.55 0.99 -6.44
C ALA A 13 1.97 0.68 -4.99
N ARG A 14 3.06 1.29 -4.53
CA ARG A 14 3.52 1.15 -3.14
C ARG A 14 2.51 1.69 -2.13
N TRP A 15 1.93 2.86 -2.40
CA TRP A 15 0.88 3.42 -1.54
C TRP A 15 -0.35 2.51 -1.45
N ALA A 16 -0.75 1.91 -2.57
CA ALA A 16 -1.86 0.96 -2.61
C ALA A 16 -1.58 -0.27 -1.74
N ILE A 17 -0.38 -0.84 -1.84
CA ILE A 17 0.05 -1.99 -1.02
C ILE A 17 0.09 -1.63 0.46
N MET A 18 0.68 -0.48 0.83
CA MET A 18 0.73 -0.01 2.22
C MET A 18 -0.67 0.13 2.82
N TRP A 19 -1.60 0.73 2.08
CA TRP A 19 -2.98 0.92 2.51
C TRP A 19 -3.70 -0.40 2.71
N ALA A 20 -3.61 -1.31 1.73
CA ALA A 20 -4.27 -2.60 1.78
C ALA A 20 -3.71 -3.48 2.91
N ALA A 21 -2.39 -3.52 3.11
CA ALA A 21 -1.76 -4.23 4.22
C ALA A 21 -2.22 -3.70 5.60
N ARG A 22 -2.35 -2.37 5.73
CA ARG A 22 -2.84 -1.73 6.97
C ARG A 22 -4.32 -2.03 7.22
N LYS A 23 -5.16 -2.04 6.18
CA LYS A 23 -6.62 -2.19 6.29
C LYS A 23 -7.08 -3.65 6.41
N SER A 24 -6.47 -4.58 5.67
CA SER A 24 -6.89 -5.99 5.67
C SER A 24 -6.27 -6.81 6.79
N ILE A 25 -4.97 -6.62 7.06
CA ILE A 25 -4.20 -7.47 8.00
C ILE A 25 -3.96 -6.74 9.33
N GLY A 26 -4.01 -5.40 9.35
CA GLY A 26 -3.81 -4.61 10.56
C GLY A 26 -2.34 -4.39 10.93
N LEU A 27 -1.40 -4.64 10.01
CA LEU A 27 0.04 -4.48 10.26
C LEU A 27 0.39 -3.08 10.76
N SER A 28 1.34 -3.00 11.69
CA SER A 28 1.88 -1.72 12.16
C SER A 28 2.71 -1.02 11.07
N THR A 29 2.82 0.31 11.13
CA THR A 29 3.61 1.08 10.16
C THR A 29 5.09 0.66 10.11
N PRO A 30 5.77 0.28 11.21
CA PRO A 30 7.12 -0.27 11.13
C PRO A 30 7.17 -1.64 10.45
N GLN A 31 6.20 -2.53 10.72
CA GLN A 31 6.15 -3.86 10.07
C GLN A 31 5.95 -3.74 8.56
N ILE A 32 5.04 -2.85 8.12
CA ILE A 32 4.81 -2.56 6.69
C ILE A 32 6.10 -2.03 6.06
N GLY A 33 6.77 -1.08 6.71
CA GLY A 33 8.01 -0.48 6.20
C GLY A 33 9.12 -1.50 6.00
N ARG A 34 9.36 -2.36 7.01
CA ARG A 34 10.34 -3.45 6.92
C ARG A 34 10.06 -4.40 5.77
N ARG A 35 8.81 -4.84 5.62
CA ARG A 35 8.39 -5.79 4.57
C ARG A 35 8.44 -5.20 3.16
N LEU A 36 8.30 -3.88 3.01
CA LEU A 36 8.41 -3.17 1.73
C LEU A 36 9.84 -2.68 1.43
N GLY A 37 10.84 -3.44 1.85
CA GLY A 37 12.25 -3.16 1.57
C GLY A 37 12.89 -2.17 2.54
N GLY A 38 12.62 -2.31 3.84
CA GLY A 38 13.32 -1.54 4.89
C GLY A 38 13.00 -0.05 4.94
N ARG A 39 11.77 0.35 4.61
CA ARG A 39 11.35 1.76 4.64
C ARG A 39 11.08 2.25 6.05
N ASP A 40 11.42 3.51 6.30
CA ASP A 40 11.10 4.16 7.56
C ASP A 40 9.59 4.24 7.78
N HIS A 41 9.17 4.04 9.02
CA HIS A 41 7.76 4.05 9.43
C HIS A 41 7.05 5.39 9.11
N THR A 42 7.75 6.52 9.13
CA THR A 42 7.20 7.82 8.71
C THR A 42 6.92 7.88 7.21
N THR A 43 7.71 7.18 6.38
CA THR A 43 7.44 7.03 4.94
C THR A 43 6.14 6.26 4.72
N VAL A 44 5.89 5.22 5.54
CA VAL A 44 4.64 4.47 5.50
C VAL A 44 3.46 5.34 5.91
N ILE A 45 3.60 6.14 6.97
CA ILE A 45 2.57 7.08 7.41
C ILE A 45 2.24 8.07 6.29
N HIS A 46 3.25 8.65 5.65
CA HIS A 46 3.04 9.55 4.52
C HIS A 46 2.32 8.83 3.37
N GLY A 47 2.78 7.64 2.99
CA GLY A 47 2.16 6.83 1.94
C GLY A 47 0.69 6.50 2.23
N LEU A 48 0.35 6.16 3.48
CA LEU A 48 -1.03 5.89 3.90
C LEU A 48 -1.93 7.12 3.76
N ARG A 49 -1.46 8.29 4.17
CA ARG A 49 -2.20 9.56 4.02
C ARG A 49 -2.43 9.89 2.54
N ARG A 50 -1.39 9.72 1.71
CA ARG A 50 -1.50 9.95 0.26
C ARG A 50 -2.42 8.93 -0.41
N ALA A 51 -2.36 7.67 0.00
CA ALA A 51 -3.26 6.62 -0.47
C ALA A 51 -4.72 6.96 -0.19
N GLU A 52 -5.05 7.38 1.04
CA GLU A 52 -6.43 7.73 1.42
C GLU A 52 -6.98 8.90 0.58
N ALA A 53 -6.19 9.96 0.42
CA ALA A 53 -6.57 11.10 -0.42
C ALA A 53 -6.74 10.72 -1.90
N LEU A 54 -5.85 9.86 -2.43
CA LEU A 54 -5.93 9.39 -3.81
C LEU A 54 -7.13 8.46 -4.01
N ARG A 55 -7.47 7.63 -3.02
CA ARG A 55 -8.63 6.73 -3.06
C ARG A 55 -9.95 7.50 -3.13
N ALA A 56 -10.03 8.65 -2.46
CA ALA A 56 -11.21 9.50 -2.48
C ALA A 56 -11.47 10.16 -3.85
N SER A 57 -10.42 10.41 -4.63
CA SER A 57 -10.50 11.22 -5.85
C SER A 57 -10.23 10.45 -7.15
N HIS A 58 -9.63 9.24 -7.09
CA HIS A 58 -9.17 8.51 -8.25
C HIS A 58 -9.75 7.08 -8.30
N LEU A 59 -10.82 6.92 -9.10
CA LEU A 59 -11.56 5.66 -9.21
C LEU A 59 -10.66 4.44 -9.53
N PRO A 60 -9.76 4.46 -10.53
CA PRO A 60 -8.91 3.29 -10.81
C PRO A 60 -8.01 2.90 -9.63
N PHE A 61 -7.59 3.87 -8.81
CA PHE A 61 -6.76 3.59 -7.64
C PHE A 61 -7.59 2.95 -6.54
N ARG A 62 -8.83 3.42 -6.37
CA ARG A 62 -9.79 2.82 -5.46
C ARG A 62 -10.05 1.35 -5.79
N GLU A 63 -10.33 1.05 -7.05
CA GLU A 63 -10.56 -0.33 -7.48
C GLU A 63 -9.33 -1.23 -7.28
N LEU A 64 -8.12 -0.72 -7.58
CA LEU A 64 -6.87 -1.42 -7.29
C LEU A 64 -6.73 -1.73 -5.79
N THR A 65 -6.98 -0.75 -4.92
CA THR A 65 -6.89 -0.97 -3.47
C THR A 65 -7.94 -1.95 -2.95
N ASN A 66 -9.15 -1.94 -3.52
CA ASN A 66 -10.20 -2.90 -3.16
C ASN A 66 -9.79 -4.33 -3.54
N ALA A 67 -9.26 -4.51 -4.76
CA ALA A 67 -8.78 -5.80 -5.24
C ALA A 67 -7.63 -6.34 -4.38
N LEU A 68 -6.66 -5.47 -4.03
CA LEU A 68 -5.57 -5.84 -3.12
C LEU A 68 -6.10 -6.24 -1.73
N CYS A 69 -7.05 -5.50 -1.18
CA CYS A 69 -7.65 -5.83 0.11
C CYS A 69 -8.27 -7.23 0.12
N ALA A 70 -8.98 -7.60 -0.94
CA ALA A 70 -9.56 -8.93 -1.10
C ALA A 70 -8.48 -10.03 -1.18
N ALA A 71 -7.38 -9.76 -1.91
CA ALA A 71 -6.26 -10.69 -2.01
C ALA A 71 -5.59 -10.96 -0.64
N PHE A 72 -5.41 -9.92 0.19
CA PHE A 72 -4.79 -10.02 1.51
C PHE A 72 -5.63 -10.77 2.56
N THR A 73 -6.93 -10.97 2.33
CA THR A 73 -7.81 -11.70 3.26
C THR A 73 -7.66 -13.22 3.15
N THR A 74 -6.97 -13.71 2.11
CA THR A 74 -6.70 -15.15 1.96
C THR A 74 -5.88 -15.69 3.14
N PRO A 75 -6.25 -16.85 3.71
CA PRO A 75 -5.62 -17.38 4.93
C PRO A 75 -4.11 -17.60 4.77
N ALA A 76 -3.67 -18.05 3.58
CA ALA A 76 -2.25 -18.22 3.25
C ALA A 76 -1.43 -16.91 3.35
N THR A 77 -2.06 -15.77 3.13
CA THR A 77 -1.37 -14.46 3.19
C THR A 77 -1.31 -13.94 4.63
N LYS A 78 -2.27 -14.27 5.50
CA LYS A 78 -2.18 -13.86 6.92
C LYS A 78 -0.97 -14.51 7.61
N GLU A 79 -0.69 -15.77 7.32
CA GLU A 79 0.43 -16.53 7.91
C GLU A 79 1.80 -15.99 7.47
N GLN A 80 1.93 -15.49 6.23
CA GLN A 80 3.18 -14.90 5.73
C GLN A 80 3.49 -13.52 6.33
N PHE A 81 2.48 -12.84 6.89
CA PHE A 81 2.58 -11.45 7.34
C PHE A 81 2.36 -11.26 8.85
N GLN A 82 1.92 -12.28 9.59
CA GLN A 82 2.08 -12.35 11.05
C GLN A 82 3.56 -12.49 11.44
#